data_AF-A0A9C9F8M8-F1
#
_entry.id   AF-A0A9C9F8M8-F1
#
_cell.length_a   1.000
_cell.length_b   1.000
_cell.length_c   1.000
_cell.angle_alpha   90.00
_cell.angle_beta   90.00
_cell.angle_gamma   90.00
#
_symmetry.space_group_name_H-M   'P 1'
#
loop_
_entity.id
_entity.type
_entity.pdbx_description
1 polymer ?
#
loop_
_entity_poly.entity_id
_entity_poly.type
_entity_poly.pdbx_seq_one_letter_code
_entity_poly.pdbx_strand_id
1 'polypeptide(L)' 'MTPKDVLTFAQENDVVMVDFKFIDFPGVWQHFSVPVDELKEETFEEGVGFDGSSIR' A
#
# COMPACT_ATOMS: atom_id res chain seq x y z
N MET A 1 13.61 -4.31 8.66
CA MET A 1 12.34 -4.48 7.93
C MET A 1 12.60 -4.07 6.49
N THR A 2 12.75 -5.07 5.62
CA THR A 2 12.92 -4.98 4.17
C THR A 2 11.58 -5.26 3.48
N PRO A 3 11.41 -4.99 2.17
CA PRO A 3 10.23 -5.42 1.42
C PRO A 3 9.89 -6.91 1.59
N LYS A 4 10.93 -7.77 1.58
CA LYS A 4 10.80 -9.21 1.84
C LYS A 4 10.25 -9.55 3.23
N ASP A 5 10.68 -8.80 4.24
CA ASP A 5 10.18 -8.99 5.62
C ASP A 5 8.67 -8.69 5.68
N VAL A 6 8.19 -7.68 4.93
CA VAL A 6 6.77 -7.30 4.88
C VAL A 6 5.93 -8.35 4.15
N LEU A 7 6.42 -8.89 3.03
CA LEU A 7 5.72 -9.95 2.29
C LEU A 7 5.63 -11.24 3.10
N THR A 8 6.73 -11.62 3.76
CA THR A 8 6.75 -12.77 4.68
C THR A 8 5.75 -12.57 5.81
N PHE A 9 5.74 -11.37 6.42
CA PHE A 9 4.79 -11.04 7.48
C PHE A 9 3.34 -11.14 7.01
N ALA A 10 3.03 -10.66 5.80
CA ALA A 10 1.67 -10.76 5.25
C ALA A 10 1.25 -12.22 5.04
N GLN A 11 2.15 -13.06 4.54
CA GLN A 11 1.92 -14.49 4.34
C GLN A 11 1.72 -15.24 5.66
N GLU A 12 2.56 -14.98 6.66
CA GLU A 12 2.48 -15.61 7.98
C GLU A 12 1.20 -15.27 8.75
N ASN A 13 0.54 -14.17 8.41
CA ASN A 13 -0.68 -13.69 9.07
C ASN A 13 -1.94 -13.86 8.21
N ASP A 14 -1.89 -14.64 7.12
CA ASP A 14 -3.01 -14.88 6.21
C ASP A 14 -3.70 -13.57 5.75
N VAL A 15 -2.91 -12.52 5.50
CA VAL A 15 -3.43 -11.21 5.09
C VAL A 15 -4.06 -11.34 3.71
N VAL A 16 -5.27 -10.82 3.55
CA VAL A 16 -6.01 -10.85 2.26
C VAL A 16 -6.05 -9.50 1.56
N MET A 17 -5.84 -8.40 2.30
CA MET A 17 -5.95 -7.02 1.80
C MET A 17 -4.84 -6.16 2.40
N VAL A 18 -4.34 -5.22 1.60
CA VAL A 18 -3.34 -4.23 2.00
C VAL A 18 -3.96 -2.85 1.88
N ASP A 19 -3.82 -2.01 2.92
CA ASP A 19 -4.36 -0.66 2.96
C ASP A 19 -3.22 0.37 2.85
N PHE A 20 -3.14 1.07 1.72
CA PHE A 20 -2.18 2.13 1.49
C PHE A 20 -2.72 3.43 2.08
N LYS A 21 -1.94 4.03 2.97
CA LYS A 21 -2.31 5.24 3.70
C LYS A 21 -1.37 6.38 3.36
N PHE A 22 -1.92 7.56 3.10
CA PHE A 22 -1.16 8.77 2.84
C PHE A 22 -1.88 10.01 3.38
N ILE A 23 -1.20 11.15 3.40
CA ILE A 23 -1.76 12.42 3.84
C ILE A 23 -1.80 13.37 2.64
N ASP A 24 -2.93 14.04 2.46
CA ASP A 24 -3.07 15.12 1.48
C ASP A 24 -2.47 16.44 2.00
N PHE A 25 -2.42 17.48 1.17
CA PHE A 25 -1.75 18.72 1.56
C PHE A 25 -2.40 19.42 2.78
N PRO A 26 -3.75 19.47 2.90
CA PRO A 26 -4.42 19.93 4.11
C PRO A 26 -4.15 19.11 5.38
N GLY A 27 -3.60 17.90 5.27
CA GLY A 27 -3.29 17.04 6.42
C GLY A 27 -4.33 15.95 6.69
N VAL A 28 -5.26 15.70 5.77
CA VAL A 28 -6.29 14.68 5.91
C VAL A 28 -5.74 13.31 5.54
N TRP A 29 -6.11 12.32 6.34
CA TRP A 29 -5.74 10.93 6.09
C TRP A 29 -6.56 10.37 4.93
N GLN A 30 -5.89 9.98 3.86
CA GLN A 30 -6.47 9.30 2.72
C GLN A 30 -5.97 7.86 2.68
N HIS A 31 -6.77 6.96 2.13
CA HIS A 31 -6.37 5.58 1.97
C HIS A 31 -7.14 4.87 0.86
N PHE A 32 -6.54 3.80 0.34
CA PHE A 32 -7.19 2.85 -0.54
C PHE A 32 -6.64 1.45 -0.28
N SER A 33 -7.45 0.43 -0.55
CA SER A 33 -7.07 -0.96 -0.30
C SER A 33 -7.04 -1.78 -1.58
N VAL A 34 -6.08 -2.69 -1.67
CA VAL A 34 -5.94 -3.66 -2.77
C VAL A 34 -5.81 -5.08 -2.22
N PRO A 35 -6.10 -6.12 -3.02
CA PRO A 35 -5.79 -7.49 -2.65
C PRO A 35 -4.30 -7.67 -2.35
N VAL A 36 -3.96 -8.54 -1.39
CA VAL A 36 -2.56 -8.81 -1.00
C VAL A 36 -1.69 -9.25 -2.19
N ASP A 37 -2.29 -9.91 -3.19
CA ASP A 37 -1.60 -10.39 -4.40
C ASP A 37 -1.05 -9.26 -5.28
N GLU A 38 -1.53 -8.03 -5.10
CA GLU A 38 -0.99 -6.84 -5.77
C GLU A 38 0.25 -6.26 -5.06
N LEU A 39 0.52 -6.66 -3.81
CA LEU A 39 1.71 -6.24 -3.08
C LEU A 39 2.89 -7.14 -3.47
N LYS A 40 3.82 -6.60 -4.28
CA LYS A 40 5.05 -7.29 -4.70
C LYS A 40 6.29 -6.51 -4.27
N GLU A 41 7.47 -7.09 -4.44
CA GLU A 41 8.72 -6.37 -4.12
C GLU A 41 8.85 -5.08 -4.94
N GLU A 42 8.45 -5.11 -6.22
CA GLU A 42 8.51 -3.96 -7.12
C GLU A 42 7.61 -2.80 -6.65
N THR A 43 6.50 -3.10 -5.96
CA THR A 43 5.59 -2.09 -5.40
C THR A 43 6.29 -1.14 -4.43
N PHE A 44 7.33 -1.60 -3.74
CA PHE A 44 8.11 -0.78 -2.80
C PHE A 44 9.14 0.12 -3.49
N GLU A 45 9.49 -0.17 -4.74
CA GLU A 45 10.46 0.61 -5.53
C GLU A 45 9.76 1.55 -6.53
N GLU A 46 8.75 1.03 -7.25
CA GLU A 46 8.03 1.75 -8.32
C GLU A 46 6.77 2.46 -7.80
N GLY A 47 6.23 2.03 -6.65
CA GLY A 47 4.99 2.54 -6.10
C GLY A 47 3.74 1.95 -6.74
N VAL A 48 2.59 2.57 -6.45
CA VAL A 48 1.28 2.18 -6.99
C VAL A 48 0.66 3.38 -7.69
N GLY A 49 0.12 3.16 -8.89
CA GLY A 49 -0.61 4.20 -9.62
C GLY A 49 -1.97 4.48 -8.98
N PHE A 50 -2.32 5.76 -8.83
CA PHE A 50 -3.65 6.19 -8.40
C PHE A 50 -4.06 7.50 -9.08
N ASP A 51 -5.37 7.77 -9.15
CA ASP A 51 -5.89 9.03 -9.69
C ASP A 51 -5.87 10.13 -8.62
N GLY A 52 -4.92 11.05 -8.76
CA GLY A 52 -4.75 12.19 -7.85
C GLY A 52 -5.74 13.34 -8.06
N SER A 53 -6.52 13.35 -9.15
CA SER A 53 -7.43 14.48 -9.46
C SER A 53 -8.55 14.68 -8.45
N SER A 54 -8.82 13.65 -7.63
CA SER A 54 -9.81 13.67 -6.55
C SER A 54 -9.21 14.04 -5.18
N ILE A 55 -7.89 14.27 -5.09
CA ILE A 55 -7.17 14.66 -3.86
C ILE A 55 -7.00 16.19 -3.82
N ARG A 56 -6.99 16.76 -2.61
CA ARG A 56 -6.97 18.21 -2.37
C ARG A 56 -5.60 18.75 -2.00
#